data_AF-A0AAU6SCQ1-F1
#
_entry.id   AF-A0AAU6SCQ1-F1
#
_cell.length_a   1.000
_cell.length_b   1.000
_cell.length_c   1.000
_cell.angle_alpha   90.00
_cell.angle_beta   90.00
_cell.angle_gamma   90.00
#
_symmetry.space_group_name_H-M   'P 1'
#
loop_
_entity.id
_entity.type
_entity.pdbx_description
1 polymer ?
#
loop_
_entity_poly.entity_id
_entity_poly.type
_entity_poly.pdbx_seq_one_letter_code
_entity_poly.pdbx_strand_id
1 'polypeptide(L)'
;MLEPEYDPSWRMISEYSVGRYGWVMRLAFVTMAISPAAICVALWPFGGVWTIGLAAVAVSALGAAFIDADPIMTPRAQATPVGRAHTVLGIVLLAGFPPTALIAGTGVTPALGWMLAIASVVPWAGLVWFLIAAAPAHGQGGSPEIRIGWPDRFCLLAYLAWVVLAAIGVLSVG
;
A
#
# COMPACT_ATOMS: atom_id res chain seq x y z
N MET A 1 -13.02 -17.81 2.51
CA MET A 1 -12.38 -17.11 1.37
C MET A 1 -13.42 -16.22 0.73
N LEU A 2 -13.07 -14.99 0.33
CA LEU A 2 -14.00 -14.05 -0.28
C LEU A 2 -14.31 -14.48 -1.73
N GLU A 3 -13.28 -14.79 -2.52
CA GLU A 3 -13.39 -15.28 -3.90
C GLU A 3 -12.53 -16.56 -4.02
N PRO A 4 -13.08 -17.76 -3.72
CA PRO A 4 -12.35 -19.03 -3.74
C PRO A 4 -11.76 -19.41 -5.11
N GLU A 5 -12.33 -18.88 -6.19
CA GLU A 5 -11.87 -19.04 -7.56
C GLU A 5 -10.56 -18.29 -7.86
N TYR A 6 -10.18 -17.33 -7.01
CA TYR A 6 -8.93 -16.59 -7.18
C TYR A 6 -7.78 -17.34 -6.52
N ASP A 7 -6.77 -17.70 -7.31
CA ASP A 7 -5.48 -18.11 -6.79
C ASP A 7 -4.72 -16.86 -6.27
N PRO A 8 -4.48 -16.75 -4.95
CA PRO A 8 -3.87 -15.56 -4.36
C PRO A 8 -2.41 -15.38 -4.76
N SER A 9 -1.76 -16.37 -5.36
CA SER A 9 -0.33 -16.29 -5.70
C SER A 9 -0.03 -15.29 -6.81
N TRP A 10 -0.97 -15.04 -7.71
CA TRP A 10 -0.78 -14.17 -8.88
C TRP A 10 -1.83 -13.07 -9.01
N ARG A 11 -2.97 -13.15 -8.31
CA ARG A 11 -4.00 -12.11 -8.30
C ARG A 11 -3.63 -10.97 -7.35
N MET A 12 -3.75 -9.72 -7.82
CA MET A 12 -3.60 -8.55 -6.96
C MET A 12 -4.74 -8.48 -5.95
N ILE A 13 -4.46 -8.00 -4.75
CA ILE A 13 -5.45 -7.88 -3.70
C ILE A 13 -6.56 -6.90 -4.07
N SER A 14 -6.27 -5.89 -4.90
CA SER A 14 -7.26 -4.94 -5.40
C SER A 14 -8.31 -5.57 -6.31
N GLU A 15 -8.02 -6.67 -7.00
CA GLU A 15 -9.02 -7.36 -7.84
C GLU A 15 -10.18 -7.97 -7.04
N TYR A 16 -10.02 -8.14 -5.73
CA TYR A 16 -11.10 -8.61 -4.88
C TYR A 16 -12.19 -7.54 -4.73
N SER A 17 -11.90 -6.26 -5.00
CA SER A 17 -12.87 -5.15 -4.87
C SER A 17 -13.99 -5.17 -5.91
N VAL A 18 -13.80 -5.89 -7.02
CA VAL A 18 -14.79 -6.07 -8.11
C VAL A 18 -15.58 -7.38 -7.99
N GLY A 19 -15.24 -8.24 -7.03
CA GLY A 19 -15.93 -9.51 -6.78
C GLY A 19 -17.27 -9.34 -6.05
N ARG A 20 -17.97 -10.46 -5.83
CA ARG A 20 -19.26 -10.50 -5.10
C ARG A 20 -19.15 -9.92 -3.69
N TYR A 21 -18.00 -10.11 -3.03
CA TYR A 21 -17.74 -9.56 -1.70
C TYR A 21 -16.79 -8.37 -1.74
N GLY A 22 -16.73 -7.66 -2.88
CA GLY A 22 -15.81 -6.56 -3.09
C GLY A 22 -15.93 -5.41 -2.09
N TRP A 23 -17.11 -5.21 -1.49
CA TRP A 23 -17.31 -4.25 -0.40
C TRP A 23 -16.38 -4.52 0.80
N VAL A 24 -15.99 -5.77 1.07
CA VAL A 24 -15.05 -6.13 2.15
C VAL A 24 -13.67 -5.58 1.82
N MET A 25 -13.22 -5.74 0.56
CA MET A 25 -11.93 -5.22 0.12
C MET A 25 -11.92 -3.68 0.06
N ARG A 26 -13.02 -3.07 -0.38
CA ARG A 26 -13.18 -1.61 -0.34
C ARG A 26 -13.12 -1.08 1.09
N LEU A 27 -13.77 -1.76 2.04
CA LEU A 27 -13.67 -1.42 3.47
C LEU A 27 -12.22 -1.56 3.97
N ALA A 28 -11.51 -2.62 3.58
CA ALA A 28 -10.10 -2.79 3.91
C ALA A 28 -9.25 -1.61 3.39
N PHE A 29 -9.42 -1.19 2.13
CA PHE A 29 -8.73 -0.02 1.59
C PHE A 29 -9.11 1.28 2.30
N VAL A 30 -10.39 1.48 2.65
CA VAL A 30 -10.82 2.65 3.45
C VAL A 30 -10.13 2.67 4.81
N THR A 31 -10.10 1.53 5.53
CA THR A 31 -9.40 1.46 6.83
C THR A 31 -7.90 1.69 6.68
N MET A 32 -7.31 1.18 5.61
CA MET A 32 -5.90 1.40 5.27
C MET A 32 -5.61 2.83 4.79
N ALA A 33 -6.62 3.59 4.34
CA ALA A 33 -6.46 5.01 4.05
C ALA A 33 -6.54 5.85 5.34
N ILE A 34 -7.49 5.53 6.23
CA ILE A 34 -7.67 6.22 7.50
C ILE A 34 -6.43 6.08 8.38
N SER A 35 -5.78 4.92 8.39
CA SER A 35 -4.67 4.64 9.30
C SER A 35 -3.40 5.51 9.06
N PRO A 36 -2.80 5.61 7.86
CA PRO A 36 -1.69 6.54 7.61
C PRO A 36 -2.11 8.01 7.71
N ALA A 37 -3.37 8.38 7.41
CA ALA A 37 -3.86 9.74 7.67
C ALA A 37 -3.87 10.08 9.17
N ALA A 38 -4.38 9.16 10.00
CA ALA A 38 -4.35 9.31 11.45
C ALA A 38 -2.93 9.37 12.00
N ILE A 39 -2.02 8.51 11.50
CA ILE A 39 -0.60 8.55 11.88
C ILE A 39 0.07 9.85 11.44
N CYS A 40 -0.26 10.41 10.28
CA CYS A 40 0.23 11.71 9.85
C CYS A 40 -0.08 12.80 10.88
N VAL A 41 -1.34 12.85 11.36
CA VAL A 41 -1.78 13.79 12.38
C VAL A 41 -1.08 13.52 13.72
N ALA A 42 -1.02 12.25 14.13
CA ALA A 42 -0.44 11.85 15.40
C ALA A 42 1.07 12.11 15.49
N LEU A 43 1.81 11.93 14.38
CA LEU A 43 3.25 12.21 14.31
C LEU A 43 3.59 13.68 14.08
N TRP A 44 2.60 14.51 13.71
CA TRP A 44 2.81 15.92 13.37
C TRP A 44 3.57 16.72 14.45
N PRO A 45 3.29 16.58 15.76
CA PRO A 45 4.03 17.31 16.80
C PRO A 45 5.51 16.95 16.87
N PHE A 46 5.89 15.77 16.38
CA PHE A 46 7.26 15.24 16.46
C PHE A 46 8.06 15.43 15.18
N GLY A 47 7.40 15.36 14.02
CA GLY A 47 8.06 15.38 12.70
C GLY A 47 7.56 16.47 11.75
N GLY A 48 6.45 17.16 12.06
CA GLY A 48 5.87 18.20 11.22
C GLY A 48 5.77 17.80 9.74
N VAL A 49 6.33 18.63 8.86
CA VAL A 49 6.31 18.45 7.39
C VAL A 49 6.88 17.10 6.93
N TRP A 50 7.79 16.48 7.69
CA TRP A 50 8.36 15.17 7.34
C TRP A 50 7.32 14.04 7.31
N THR A 51 6.15 14.27 7.90
CA THR A 51 5.06 13.28 7.95
C THR A 51 4.06 13.42 6.80
N ILE A 52 4.09 14.52 6.04
CA ILE A 52 3.00 14.89 5.09
C ILE A 52 2.80 13.87 3.96
N GLY A 53 3.85 13.14 3.59
CA GLY A 53 3.73 12.07 2.59
C GLY A 53 2.71 11.00 2.99
N LEU A 54 2.50 10.79 4.31
CA LEU A 54 1.53 9.83 4.82
C LEU A 54 0.09 10.19 4.42
N ALA A 55 -0.21 11.49 4.31
CA ALA A 55 -1.50 11.96 3.80
C ALA A 55 -1.67 11.68 2.30
N ALA A 56 -0.59 11.79 1.50
CA ALA A 56 -0.65 11.51 0.06
C ALA A 56 -0.91 10.02 -0.24
N VAL A 57 -0.24 9.12 0.49
CA VAL A 57 -0.50 7.68 0.37
C VAL A 57 -1.89 7.29 0.89
N ALA A 58 -2.37 7.97 1.95
CA ALA A 58 -3.73 7.80 2.46
C ALA A 58 -4.80 8.14 1.41
N VAL A 59 -4.69 9.30 0.76
CA VAL A 59 -5.60 9.73 -0.31
C VAL A 59 -5.57 8.74 -1.48
N SER A 60 -4.39 8.21 -1.79
CA SER A 60 -4.25 7.24 -2.88
C SER A 60 -4.92 5.90 -2.56
N ALA A 61 -4.76 5.39 -1.33
CA ALA A 61 -5.49 4.21 -0.85
C ALA A 61 -7.00 4.43 -0.86
N LEU A 62 -7.46 5.63 -0.47
CA LEU A 62 -8.88 5.98 -0.48
C LEU A 62 -9.44 5.99 -1.90
N GLY A 63 -8.71 6.58 -2.85
CA GLY A 63 -9.09 6.55 -4.26
C GLY A 63 -9.18 5.12 -4.80
N ALA A 64 -8.19 4.27 -4.50
CA ALA A 64 -8.18 2.86 -4.92
C ALA A 64 -9.33 2.04 -4.31
N ALA A 65 -9.94 2.50 -3.21
CA ALA A 65 -11.13 1.88 -2.62
C ALA A 65 -12.41 2.10 -3.46
N PHE A 66 -12.47 3.16 -4.25
CA PHE A 66 -13.69 3.57 -4.97
C PHE A 66 -13.54 3.63 -6.49
N ILE A 67 -12.30 3.64 -7.00
CA ILE A 67 -12.00 3.54 -8.42
C ILE A 67 -11.67 2.08 -8.70
N ASP A 68 -12.39 1.45 -9.63
CA ASP A 68 -12.17 0.04 -9.94
C ASP A 68 -10.92 -0.17 -10.80
N ALA A 69 -10.23 -1.29 -10.55
CA ALA A 69 -9.13 -1.74 -11.39
C ALA A 69 -9.66 -2.45 -12.64
N ASP A 70 -8.92 -2.38 -13.74
CA ASP A 70 -9.10 -3.36 -14.81
C ASP A 70 -8.64 -4.75 -14.30
N PRO A 71 -9.16 -5.86 -14.84
CA PRO A 71 -8.64 -7.19 -14.55
C PRO A 71 -7.13 -7.25 -14.77
N ILE A 72 -6.40 -7.98 -13.92
CA ILE A 72 -4.92 -8.01 -13.96
C ILE A 72 -4.36 -8.51 -15.28
N MET A 73 -5.12 -9.35 -16.01
CA MET A 73 -4.75 -9.86 -17.33
C MET A 73 -4.82 -8.79 -18.42
N THR A 74 -5.40 -7.62 -18.14
CA THR A 74 -5.56 -6.54 -19.12
C THR A 74 -4.18 -5.97 -19.46
N PRO A 75 -3.73 -6.03 -20.73
CA PRO A 75 -2.49 -5.40 -21.14
C PRO A 75 -2.57 -3.88 -20.94
N ARG A 76 -1.46 -3.24 -20.58
CA ARG A 76 -1.41 -1.79 -20.31
C ARG A 76 -1.88 -0.94 -21.49
N ALA A 77 -1.65 -1.40 -22.71
CA ALA A 77 -2.10 -0.72 -23.93
C ALA A 77 -3.64 -0.73 -24.10
N GLN A 78 -4.33 -1.64 -23.43
CA GLN A 78 -5.78 -1.83 -23.49
C GLN A 78 -6.49 -1.34 -22.22
N ALA A 79 -5.74 -0.82 -21.24
CA ALA A 79 -6.28 -0.36 -19.97
C ALA A 79 -7.27 0.81 -20.16
N THR A 80 -8.40 0.72 -19.47
CA THR A 80 -9.43 1.75 -19.48
C THR A 80 -8.94 3.02 -18.79
N PRO A 81 -9.53 4.20 -19.04
CA PRO A 81 -9.19 5.41 -18.28
C PRO A 81 -9.36 5.23 -16.75
N VAL A 82 -10.39 4.50 -16.33
CA VAL A 82 -10.68 4.22 -14.91
C VAL A 82 -9.61 3.28 -14.33
N GLY A 83 -9.29 2.17 -15.02
CA GLY A 83 -8.25 1.25 -14.58
C GLY A 83 -6.85 1.87 -14.56
N ARG A 84 -6.56 2.80 -15.49
CA ARG A 84 -5.32 3.61 -15.43
C ARG A 84 -5.28 4.51 -14.20
N ALA A 85 -6.40 5.14 -13.85
CA ALA A 85 -6.48 5.95 -12.63
C ALA A 85 -6.27 5.09 -11.38
N HIS A 86 -6.92 3.93 -11.28
CA HIS A 86 -6.67 2.97 -10.21
C HIS A 86 -5.18 2.56 -10.15
N THR A 87 -4.58 2.25 -11.30
CA THR A 87 -3.16 1.86 -11.36
C THR A 87 -2.24 2.96 -10.82
N VAL A 88 -2.50 4.23 -11.17
CA VAL A 88 -1.72 5.36 -10.64
C VAL A 88 -1.87 5.45 -9.12
N LEU A 89 -3.09 5.32 -8.60
CA LEU A 89 -3.34 5.35 -7.15
C LEU A 89 -2.66 4.18 -6.44
N GLY A 90 -2.72 2.98 -7.03
CA GLY A 90 -2.02 1.80 -6.55
C GLY A 90 -0.49 1.99 -6.56
N ILE A 91 0.08 2.64 -7.57
CA ILE A 91 1.51 2.98 -7.62
C ILE A 91 1.87 3.97 -6.51
N VAL A 92 1.09 5.03 -6.31
CA VAL A 92 1.37 5.99 -5.23
C VAL A 92 1.28 5.31 -3.87
N LEU A 93 0.36 4.37 -3.69
CA LEU A 93 0.29 3.57 -2.47
C LEU A 93 1.49 2.62 -2.33
N LEU A 94 1.72 1.69 -3.27
CA LEU A 94 2.75 0.65 -3.16
C LEU A 94 4.17 1.24 -3.22
N ALA A 95 4.45 2.11 -4.19
CA ALA A 95 5.78 2.68 -4.36
C ALA A 95 6.02 3.91 -3.47
N GLY A 96 4.97 4.65 -3.11
CA GLY A 96 5.09 5.85 -2.29
C GLY A 96 5.12 5.60 -0.78
N PHE A 97 4.55 4.48 -0.29
CA PHE A 97 4.57 4.19 1.14
C PHE A 97 5.99 3.98 1.71
N PRO A 98 6.88 3.15 1.13
CA PRO A 98 8.23 2.94 1.69
C PRO A 98 9.08 4.23 1.86
N PRO A 99 9.21 5.12 0.85
CA PRO A 99 9.96 6.37 1.04
C PRO A 99 9.27 7.28 2.06
N THR A 100 7.94 7.36 2.05
CA THR A 100 7.19 8.15 3.01
C THR A 100 7.41 7.67 4.45
N ALA A 101 7.35 6.36 4.67
CA ALA A 101 7.58 5.73 5.97
C ALA A 101 9.00 5.99 6.47
N LEU A 102 10.00 5.91 5.59
CA LEU A 102 11.38 6.26 5.94
C LEU A 102 11.53 7.75 6.27
N ILE A 103 10.99 8.65 5.45
CA ILE A 103 11.08 10.10 5.68
C ILE A 103 10.38 10.48 7.00
N ALA A 104 9.16 10.00 7.23
CA ALA A 104 8.45 10.23 8.48
C ALA A 104 9.20 9.62 9.67
N GLY A 105 9.65 8.36 9.54
CA GLY A 105 10.37 7.64 10.58
C GLY A 105 11.70 8.31 10.97
N THR A 106 12.42 8.89 10.01
CA THR A 106 13.64 9.67 10.25
C THR A 106 13.33 11.04 10.87
N GLY A 107 12.29 11.72 10.40
CA GLY A 107 11.88 13.04 10.89
C GLY A 107 11.46 13.05 12.37
N VAL A 108 10.96 11.93 12.89
CA VAL A 108 10.55 11.80 14.30
C VAL A 108 11.63 11.23 15.21
N THR A 109 12.82 10.90 14.69
CA THR A 109 13.90 10.30 15.48
C THR A 109 14.31 11.08 16.73
N PRO A 110 14.33 12.43 16.75
CA PRO A 110 14.72 13.16 17.95
C PRO A 110 13.74 12.96 19.13
N ALA A 111 12.48 12.66 18.83
CA ALA A 111 11.43 12.49 19.84
C ALA A 111 11.10 11.02 20.14
N LEU A 112 11.08 10.17 19.12
CA LEU A 112 10.59 8.78 19.21
C LEU A 112 11.68 7.72 18.96
N GLY A 113 12.94 8.15 18.76
CA GLY A 113 14.06 7.26 18.48
C GLY A 113 14.02 6.65 17.07
N TRP A 114 14.93 5.70 16.83
CA TRP A 114 15.21 5.18 15.48
C TRP A 114 14.30 4.05 15.01
N MET A 115 13.41 3.54 15.87
CA MET A 115 12.63 2.34 15.58
C MET A 115 11.83 2.45 14.28
N LEU A 116 11.16 3.57 14.02
CA LEU A 116 10.34 3.75 12.81
C LEU A 116 11.18 3.91 11.54
N ALA A 117 12.35 4.55 11.64
CA ALA A 117 13.30 4.61 10.53
C ALA A 117 13.82 3.21 10.17
N ILE A 118 14.21 2.40 11.17
CA ILE A 118 14.67 1.03 10.97
C ILE A 118 13.54 0.14 10.42
N ALA A 119 12.34 0.25 10.98
CA ALA A 119 11.18 -0.52 10.54
C ALA A 119 10.80 -0.26 9.08
N SER A 120 11.16 0.90 8.51
CA SER A 120 10.89 1.23 7.11
C SER A 120 11.65 0.33 6.10
N VAL A 121 12.67 -0.40 6.55
CA VAL A 121 13.37 -1.41 5.73
C VAL A 121 12.40 -2.51 5.25
N VAL A 122 11.39 -2.87 6.05
CA VAL A 122 10.44 -3.94 5.70
C VAL A 122 9.52 -3.53 4.54
N PRO A 123 8.87 -2.35 4.54
CA PRO A 123 8.19 -1.81 3.36
C PRO A 123 9.07 -1.76 2.10
N TRP A 124 10.35 -1.38 2.24
CA TRP A 124 11.30 -1.36 1.11
C TRP A 124 11.58 -2.76 0.56
N ALA A 125 11.84 -3.73 1.44
CA ALA A 125 12.03 -5.12 1.05
C ALA A 125 10.79 -5.68 0.33
N GLY A 126 9.59 -5.33 0.79
CA GLY A 126 8.34 -5.67 0.13
C GLY A 126 8.24 -5.08 -1.27
N LEU A 127 8.53 -3.78 -1.43
CA LEU A 127 8.52 -3.13 -2.74
C LEU A 127 9.53 -3.76 -3.70
N VAL A 128 10.76 -4.04 -3.25
CA VAL A 128 11.78 -4.72 -4.07
C VAL A 128 11.27 -6.09 -4.51
N TRP A 129 10.69 -6.87 -3.60
CA TRP A 129 10.12 -8.17 -3.95
C TRP A 129 8.99 -8.05 -4.98
N PHE A 130 8.09 -7.09 -4.79
CA PHE A 130 7.00 -6.82 -5.72
C PHE A 130 7.52 -6.44 -7.11
N LEU A 131 8.50 -5.54 -7.21
CA LEU A 131 9.08 -5.12 -8.47
C LEU A 131 9.78 -6.29 -9.21
N ILE A 132 10.51 -7.14 -8.48
CA ILE A 132 11.13 -8.34 -9.05
C ILE A 132 10.06 -9.30 -9.59
N ALA A 133 9.00 -9.55 -8.80
CA ALA A 133 7.92 -10.43 -9.20
C ALA A 133 7.11 -9.89 -10.39
N ALA A 134 6.93 -8.57 -10.48
CA ALA A 134 6.17 -7.91 -11.54
C ALA A 134 6.98 -7.66 -12.81
N ALA A 135 8.32 -7.70 -12.76
CA ALA A 135 9.18 -7.43 -13.89
C ALA A 135 8.84 -8.24 -15.15
N PRO A 136 8.54 -9.57 -15.08
CA PRO A 136 8.21 -10.37 -16.26
C PRO A 136 6.91 -9.97 -16.96
N ALA A 137 6.02 -9.19 -16.32
CA ALA A 137 4.77 -8.77 -16.91
C ALA A 137 4.98 -7.86 -18.12
N HIS A 138 6.05 -7.03 -18.14
CA HIS A 138 6.41 -6.13 -19.24
C HIS A 138 5.22 -5.34 -19.86
N GLY A 139 4.20 -5.02 -19.07
CA GLY A 139 3.00 -4.31 -19.52
C GLY A 139 1.98 -5.16 -20.29
N GLN A 140 2.18 -6.48 -20.39
CA GLN A 140 1.26 -7.43 -21.03
C GLN A 140 0.12 -7.90 -20.12
N GLY A 141 0.07 -7.42 -18.88
CA GLY A 141 -0.82 -7.94 -17.84
C GLY A 141 -0.14 -9.02 -17.00
N GLY A 142 -0.80 -9.42 -15.92
CA GLY A 142 -0.39 -10.56 -15.11
C GLY A 142 -0.69 -11.89 -15.80
N SER A 143 -0.22 -12.98 -15.20
CA SER A 143 -0.55 -14.36 -15.56
C SER A 143 -0.22 -15.28 -14.37
N PRO A 144 -0.71 -16.54 -14.34
CA PRO A 144 -0.39 -17.49 -13.27
C PRO A 144 1.12 -17.74 -13.06
N GLU A 145 1.93 -17.58 -14.09
CA GLU A 145 3.40 -17.70 -14.02
C GLU A 145 4.04 -16.50 -13.30
N ILE A 146 3.34 -15.36 -13.26
CA ILE A 146 3.80 -14.11 -12.65
C ILE A 146 3.22 -14.01 -11.24
N ARG A 147 3.98 -14.50 -10.24
CA ARG A 147 3.54 -14.62 -8.84
C ARG A 147 3.56 -13.30 -8.06
N ILE A 148 2.86 -12.28 -8.55
CA ILE A 148 2.80 -10.93 -7.96
C ILE A 148 1.86 -10.82 -6.75
N GLY A 149 0.95 -11.77 -6.55
CA GLY A 149 -0.06 -11.69 -5.50
C GLY A 149 0.51 -11.80 -4.08
N TRP A 150 1.54 -12.61 -3.87
CA TRP A 150 2.20 -12.71 -2.55
C TRP A 150 2.99 -11.45 -2.16
N PRO A 151 3.88 -10.92 -3.02
CA PRO A 151 4.55 -9.66 -2.75
C PRO A 151 3.58 -8.49 -2.50
N ASP A 152 2.49 -8.41 -3.27
CA ASP A 152 1.45 -7.39 -3.10
C ASP A 152 0.81 -7.42 -1.69
N ARG A 153 0.41 -8.61 -1.23
CA ARG A 153 -0.13 -8.81 0.13
C ARG A 153 0.92 -8.52 1.20
N PHE A 154 2.17 -8.94 0.99
CA PHE A 154 3.26 -8.67 1.89
C PHE A 154 3.50 -7.16 2.05
N CYS A 155 3.48 -6.40 0.96
CA CYS A 155 3.56 -4.94 0.99
C CYS A 155 2.50 -4.33 1.92
N LEU A 156 1.23 -4.67 1.73
CA LEU A 156 0.16 -4.10 2.57
C LEU A 156 0.31 -4.49 4.05
N LEU A 157 0.70 -5.72 4.34
CA LEU A 157 0.99 -6.16 5.72
C LEU A 157 2.17 -5.41 6.33
N ALA A 158 3.25 -5.19 5.57
CA ALA A 158 4.40 -4.41 6.01
C ALA A 158 4.01 -2.95 6.30
N TYR A 159 3.12 -2.37 5.49
CA TYR A 159 2.65 -1.00 5.69
C TYR A 159 1.81 -0.87 6.95
N LEU A 160 0.87 -1.80 7.17
CA LEU A 160 0.07 -1.86 8.39
C LEU A 160 0.94 -2.09 9.63
N ALA A 161 1.95 -2.98 9.55
CA ALA A 161 2.88 -3.19 10.65
C ALA A 161 3.66 -1.92 11.01
N TRP A 162 4.13 -1.17 10.00
CA TRP A 162 4.80 0.11 10.23
C TRP A 162 3.85 1.14 10.88
N VAL A 163 2.60 1.22 10.42
CA VAL A 163 1.56 2.09 11.02
C VAL A 163 1.28 1.73 12.48
N VAL A 164 1.20 0.43 12.81
CA VAL A 164 1.01 -0.04 14.19
C VAL A 164 2.21 0.36 15.06
N LEU A 165 3.44 0.18 14.57
CA LEU A 165 4.65 0.61 15.30
C LEU A 165 4.66 2.12 15.52
N ALA A 166 4.21 2.91 14.54
CA ALA A 166 4.09 4.36 14.68
C ALA A 166 3.07 4.74 15.76
N ALA A 167 1.91 4.07 15.78
CA ALA A 167 0.91 4.28 16.83
C ALA A 167 1.48 3.95 18.23
N ILE A 168 2.17 2.83 18.37
CA ILE A 168 2.83 2.43 19.63
C ILE A 168 3.86 3.50 20.05
N GLY A 169 4.67 3.99 19.11
CA GLY A 169 5.64 5.05 19.37
C GLY A 169 4.99 6.31 19.93
N VAL A 170 3.91 6.79 19.30
CA VAL A 170 3.17 7.96 19.79
C VAL A 170 2.54 7.71 21.17
N LEU A 171 1.91 6.56 21.38
CA LEU A 171 1.27 6.21 22.65
C LEU A 171 2.26 5.98 23.79
N SER A 172 3.54 5.75 23.50
CA SER A 172 4.58 5.58 24.51
C SER A 172 5.11 6.89 25.10
N VAL A 173 4.79 8.02 24.46
CA VAL A 173 5.24 9.37 24.88
C VAL A 173 4.11 10.32 25.27
N GLY A 174 2.85 9.90 25.08
CA GLY A 174 1.64 10.64 25.48
C GLY A 174 1.11 10.15 26.82
#